data_AF-A0A0S2JBW0-F1
#
_entry.id   AF-A0A0S2JBW0-F1
#
_cell.length_a   1.000
_cell.length_b   1.000
_cell.length_c   1.000
_cell.angle_alpha   90.00
_cell.angle_beta   90.00
_cell.angle_gamma   90.00
#
_symmetry.space_group_name_H-M   'P 1'
#
loop_
_entity.id
_entity.type
_entity.pdbx_description
1 polymer ?
#
loop_
_entity_poly.entity_id
_entity_poly.type
_entity_poly.pdbx_seq_one_letter_code
_entity_poly.pdbx_strand_id
1 'polypeptide(L)'
;MVSIVRYIFILSILFLVGCSRLDLHLAEKAYAQAKTTKQAEPIIAALNTLVMLDRELYQSKLNSAQMALVELQKAKSYMAESNFYLAYLASHKSYRTLPTKESKSVLIQVGRKLRYLLNVQANIVKSFQYLPKSIPALLSKYENKPAVEWDLIEVNSVIEQFVSSAKAIKRSLTIIELEKGTSLSAEIKLWQLALHSQLQMINQIKTHLINLALYSSANVLEKINVQLTEDSANLLSLVRENLAEEAMRPNFIKAKKEYQPYYHLNENLALASSSSRGNSHATWYSSWHSIEVEILENSASFSEYPLAFTDRAKKLSLFKDEAMTTELNLEQGLLNLSLFIGNHQAVYSLINKLNRDRMILNYGESSA
;
A
#
# COMPACT_ATOMS: atom_id res chain seq x y z
N MET A 1 -45.17 70.37 31.00
CA MET A 1 -45.22 68.93 31.31
C MET A 1 -44.65 68.03 30.20
N VAL A 2 -44.87 68.33 28.90
CA VAL A 2 -44.43 67.48 27.77
C VAL A 2 -42.89 67.37 27.60
N SER A 3 -42.12 68.41 27.97
CA SER A 3 -40.65 68.41 27.85
C SER A 3 -39.95 67.49 28.86
N ILE A 4 -40.41 67.47 30.12
CA ILE A 4 -39.84 66.63 31.20
C ILE A 4 -40.03 65.14 30.88
N VAL A 5 -41.19 64.75 30.34
CA VAL A 5 -41.47 63.36 29.95
C VAL A 5 -40.54 62.90 28.81
N ARG A 6 -40.22 63.77 27.84
CA ARG A 6 -39.23 63.46 26.79
C ARG A 6 -37.82 63.28 27.34
N TYR A 7 -37.38 64.15 28.25
CA TYR A 7 -36.05 64.01 28.87
C TYR A 7 -35.97 62.75 29.74
N ILE A 8 -37.00 62.41 30.52
CA ILE A 8 -37.05 61.16 31.28
C ILE A 8 -37.02 59.96 30.34
N PHE A 9 -37.75 59.98 29.23
CA PHE A 9 -37.76 58.88 28.26
C PHE A 9 -36.38 58.69 27.58
N ILE A 10 -35.71 59.78 27.20
CA ILE A 10 -34.36 59.75 26.62
C ILE A 10 -33.32 59.29 27.67
N LEU A 11 -33.42 59.76 28.92
CA LEU A 11 -32.55 59.29 30.01
C LEU A 11 -32.76 57.80 30.29
N SER A 12 -34.01 57.33 30.31
CA SER A 12 -34.34 55.92 30.50
C SER A 12 -33.79 55.04 29.38
N ILE A 13 -33.87 55.49 28.12
CA ILE A 13 -33.26 54.77 26.98
C ILE A 13 -31.73 54.77 27.09
N LEU A 14 -31.11 55.89 27.47
CA LEU A 14 -29.65 55.97 27.65
C LEU A 14 -29.16 55.10 28.82
N PHE A 15 -29.93 55.01 29.92
CA PHE A 15 -29.66 54.09 31.03
C PHE A 15 -29.83 52.62 30.62
N LEU A 16 -30.86 52.28 29.84
CA LEU A 16 -31.08 50.92 29.32
C LEU A 16 -29.98 50.47 28.35
N VAL A 17 -29.47 51.37 27.50
CA VAL A 17 -28.35 51.08 26.57
C VAL A 17 -27.00 51.05 27.29
N GLY A 18 -26.83 51.80 28.38
CA GLY A 18 -25.62 51.77 29.22
C GLY A 18 -25.50 50.48 30.04
N CYS A 19 -26.60 49.99 30.61
CA CYS A 19 -26.62 48.73 31.37
C CYS A 19 -26.42 47.51 30.47
N SER A 20 -27.06 47.45 29.29
CA SER A 20 -26.91 46.31 28.37
C SER A 20 -25.48 46.12 27.85
N ARG A 21 -24.73 47.22 27.65
CA ARG A 21 -23.31 47.16 27.26
C ARG A 21 -22.40 46.67 28.38
N LEU A 22 -22.67 47.06 29.63
CA LEU A 22 -21.91 46.60 30.80
C LEU A 22 -22.16 45.10 31.04
N ASP A 23 -23.43 44.67 30.97
CA ASP A 23 -23.83 43.28 31.13
C ASP A 23 -23.22 42.39 30.04
N LEU A 24 -23.21 42.85 28.79
CA LEU A 24 -22.56 42.14 27.68
C LEU A 24 -21.06 41.99 27.92
N HIS A 25 -20.36 43.05 28.30
CA HIS A 25 -18.92 43.01 28.59
C HIS A 25 -18.58 42.06 29.75
N LEU A 26 -19.40 42.04 30.81
CA LEU A 26 -19.23 41.10 31.93
C LEU A 26 -19.48 39.65 31.49
N ALA A 27 -20.51 39.39 30.68
CA ALA A 27 -20.79 38.08 30.12
C ALA A 27 -19.68 37.58 29.18
N GLU A 28 -19.08 38.48 28.39
CA GLU A 28 -17.92 38.16 27.53
C GLU A 28 -16.69 37.78 28.36
N LYS A 29 -16.44 38.50 29.47
CA LYS A 29 -15.36 38.16 30.41
C LYS A 29 -15.61 36.81 31.08
N ALA A 30 -16.84 36.53 31.49
CA ALA A 30 -17.23 35.23 32.05
C ALA A 30 -17.06 34.10 31.03
N TYR A 31 -17.41 34.32 29.76
CA TYR A 31 -17.17 33.38 28.68
C TYR A 31 -15.68 33.14 28.43
N ALA A 32 -14.86 34.19 28.46
CA ALA A 32 -13.40 34.07 28.34
C ALA A 32 -12.82 33.22 29.49
N GLN A 33 -13.27 33.45 30.73
CA GLN A 33 -12.91 32.65 31.90
C GLN A 33 -13.41 31.19 31.78
N ALA A 34 -14.65 30.98 31.34
CA ALA A 34 -15.19 29.64 31.12
C ALA A 34 -14.36 28.86 30.10
N LYS A 35 -13.82 29.50 29.07
CA LYS A 35 -12.92 28.87 28.08
C LYS A 35 -11.57 28.43 28.66
N THR A 36 -11.10 29.03 29.75
CA THR A 36 -9.83 28.63 30.39
C THR A 36 -10.00 27.35 31.22
N THR A 37 -11.20 27.08 31.74
CA THR A 37 -11.49 25.83 32.48
C THR A 37 -11.36 24.58 31.61
N LYS A 38 -11.56 24.74 30.28
CA LYS A 38 -11.61 23.63 29.31
C LYS A 38 -12.67 22.58 29.65
N GLN A 39 -13.78 23.01 30.26
CA GLN A 39 -14.95 22.19 30.57
C GLN A 39 -16.15 22.68 29.74
N ALA A 40 -16.97 21.77 29.23
CA ALA A 40 -18.06 22.13 28.34
C ALA A 40 -19.20 22.89 29.05
N GLU A 41 -19.61 22.43 30.24
CA GLU A 41 -20.74 23.01 30.98
C GLU A 41 -20.57 24.52 31.26
N PRO A 42 -19.44 25.00 31.84
CA PRO A 42 -19.25 26.45 32.04
C PRO A 42 -19.27 27.24 30.74
N ILE A 43 -18.73 26.67 29.66
CA ILE A 43 -18.67 27.35 28.35
C ILE A 43 -20.08 27.49 27.75
N ILE A 44 -20.89 26.44 27.83
CA ILE A 44 -22.29 26.46 27.36
C ILE A 44 -23.13 27.42 28.18
N ALA A 45 -22.99 27.40 29.51
CA ALA A 45 -23.71 28.31 30.39
C ALA A 45 -23.41 29.78 30.05
N ALA A 46 -22.13 30.14 29.88
CA ALA A 46 -21.74 31.48 29.50
C ALA A 46 -22.24 31.87 28.09
N LEU A 47 -22.25 30.94 27.13
CA LEU A 47 -22.82 31.17 25.80
C LEU A 47 -24.33 31.39 25.82
N ASN A 48 -25.07 30.67 26.67
CA ASN A 48 -26.51 30.91 26.84
C ASN A 48 -26.78 32.33 27.34
N THR A 49 -26.01 32.81 28.33
CA THR A 49 -26.10 34.19 28.82
C THR A 49 -25.79 35.19 27.71
N LEU A 50 -24.72 34.97 26.93
CA LEU A 50 -24.38 35.83 25.80
C LEU A 50 -25.46 35.86 24.71
N VAL A 51 -26.11 34.73 24.43
CA VAL A 51 -27.23 34.66 23.47
C VAL A 51 -28.47 35.43 23.95
N MET A 52 -28.72 35.47 25.25
CA MET A 52 -29.81 36.27 25.82
C MET A 52 -29.54 37.78 25.68
N LEU A 53 -28.26 38.20 25.70
CA LEU A 53 -27.86 39.60 25.61
C LEU A 53 -27.66 40.08 24.15
N ASP A 54 -27.09 39.23 23.29
CA ASP A 54 -26.89 39.48 21.86
C ASP A 54 -26.97 38.16 21.06
N ARG A 55 -28.18 37.86 20.59
CA ARG A 55 -28.47 36.62 19.88
C ARG A 55 -27.75 36.54 18.53
N GLU A 56 -27.70 37.63 17.78
CA GLU A 56 -27.16 37.66 16.42
C GLU A 56 -25.68 37.27 16.42
N LEU A 57 -24.93 37.77 17.41
CA LEU A 57 -23.50 37.52 17.51
C LEU A 57 -23.14 36.13 18.08
N TYR A 58 -23.97 35.58 18.99
CA TYR A 58 -23.59 34.43 19.81
C TYR A 58 -24.34 33.13 19.53
N GLN A 59 -25.49 33.16 18.85
CA GLN A 59 -26.29 31.95 18.60
C GLN A 59 -25.49 30.87 17.84
N SER A 60 -24.71 31.26 16.84
CA SER A 60 -23.89 30.33 16.04
C SER A 60 -22.79 29.65 16.87
N LYS A 61 -22.21 30.36 17.85
CA LYS A 61 -21.20 29.83 18.79
C LYS A 61 -21.85 28.84 19.75
N LEU A 62 -23.03 29.15 20.29
CA LEU A 62 -23.80 28.24 21.14
C LEU A 62 -24.15 26.95 20.38
N ASN A 63 -24.71 27.08 19.17
CA ASN A 63 -25.05 25.93 18.33
C ASN A 63 -23.83 25.06 18.04
N SER A 64 -22.70 25.68 17.68
CA SER A 64 -21.42 24.96 17.46
C SER A 64 -20.96 24.20 18.69
N ALA A 65 -21.04 24.81 19.87
CA ALA A 65 -20.63 24.19 21.12
C ALA A 65 -21.55 23.02 21.53
N GLN A 66 -22.86 23.16 21.33
CA GLN A 66 -23.84 22.09 21.55
C GLN A 66 -23.63 20.92 20.58
N MET A 67 -23.39 21.20 19.29
CA MET A 67 -23.04 20.15 18.32
C MET A 67 -21.76 19.41 18.71
N ALA A 68 -20.75 20.11 19.22
CA ALA A 68 -19.51 19.48 19.68
C ALA A 68 -19.74 18.49 20.84
N LEU A 69 -20.70 18.78 21.74
CA LEU A 69 -21.12 17.86 22.80
C LEU A 69 -21.83 16.62 22.25
N VAL A 70 -22.72 16.80 21.26
CA VAL A 70 -23.37 15.68 20.59
C VAL A 70 -22.34 14.76 19.91
N GLU A 71 -21.36 15.33 19.22
CA GLU A 71 -20.28 14.56 18.60
C GLU A 71 -19.40 13.85 19.65
N LEU A 72 -19.18 14.44 20.82
CA LEU A 72 -18.48 13.78 21.92
C LEU A 72 -19.24 12.55 22.42
N GLN A 73 -20.57 12.66 22.57
CA GLN A 73 -21.40 11.53 23.00
C GLN A 73 -21.43 10.42 21.95
N LYS A 74 -21.54 10.76 20.66
CA LYS A 74 -21.38 9.79 19.56
C LYS A 74 -20.03 9.09 19.63
N ALA A 75 -18.95 9.84 19.84
CA ALA A 75 -17.61 9.27 19.95
C ALA A 75 -17.50 8.25 21.09
N LYS A 76 -18.07 8.55 22.25
CA LYS A 76 -18.11 7.63 23.40
C LYS A 76 -18.94 6.37 23.11
N SER A 77 -20.11 6.51 22.46
CA SER A 77 -20.94 5.37 22.05
C SER A 77 -20.18 4.45 21.09
N TYR A 78 -19.62 5.01 20.01
CA TYR A 78 -18.84 4.24 19.05
C TYR A 78 -17.59 3.60 19.67
N MET A 79 -16.96 4.28 20.64
CA MET A 79 -15.84 3.72 21.38
C MET A 79 -16.27 2.53 22.25
N ALA A 80 -17.43 2.60 22.90
CA ALA A 80 -17.99 1.49 23.67
C ALA A 80 -18.33 0.28 22.77
N GLU A 81 -18.78 0.55 21.54
CA GLU A 81 -19.02 -0.44 20.49
C GLU A 81 -17.73 -0.93 19.79
N SER A 82 -16.56 -0.47 20.22
CA SER A 82 -15.26 -0.75 19.58
C SER A 82 -15.15 -0.32 18.11
N ASN A 83 -16.01 0.58 17.65
CA ASN A 83 -15.94 1.21 16.33
C ASN A 83 -15.02 2.43 16.37
N PHE A 84 -13.71 2.19 16.45
CA PHE A 84 -12.72 3.25 16.57
C PHE A 84 -12.68 4.20 15.36
N TYR A 85 -13.06 3.74 14.18
CA TYR A 85 -13.16 4.57 12.97
C TYR A 85 -14.16 5.70 13.16
N LEU A 86 -15.42 5.39 13.47
CA LEU A 86 -16.46 6.40 13.69
C LEU A 86 -16.20 7.19 14.98
N ALA A 87 -15.70 6.54 16.03
CA ALA A 87 -15.33 7.21 17.28
C ALA A 87 -14.27 8.29 17.07
N TYR A 88 -13.26 8.02 16.23
CA TYR A 88 -12.23 8.99 15.90
C TYR A 88 -12.77 10.16 15.09
N LEU A 89 -13.60 9.91 14.08
CA LEU A 89 -14.20 11.00 13.28
C LEU A 89 -15.04 11.95 14.15
N ALA A 90 -15.87 11.39 15.03
CA ALA A 90 -16.73 12.16 15.94
C ALA A 90 -15.90 12.91 17.00
N SER A 91 -14.92 12.26 17.64
CA SER A 91 -14.06 12.91 18.65
C SER A 91 -13.18 14.00 18.04
N HIS A 92 -12.65 13.81 16.83
CA HIS A 92 -11.91 14.84 16.12
C HIS A 92 -12.79 16.08 15.87
N LYS A 93 -14.02 15.87 15.38
CA LYS A 93 -14.95 16.97 15.12
C LYS A 93 -15.32 17.69 16.42
N SER A 94 -15.61 16.95 17.49
CA SER A 94 -15.88 17.51 18.81
C SER A 94 -14.72 18.37 19.31
N TYR A 95 -13.51 17.82 19.37
CA TYR A 95 -12.33 18.52 19.90
C TYR A 95 -11.97 19.76 19.08
N ARG A 96 -12.02 19.68 17.74
CA ARG A 96 -11.69 20.82 16.87
C ARG A 96 -12.75 21.93 16.91
N THR A 97 -14.00 21.61 17.25
CA THR A 97 -15.09 22.58 17.40
C THR A 97 -15.08 23.21 18.81
N LEU A 98 -14.95 22.38 19.85
CA LEU A 98 -14.90 22.79 21.24
C LEU A 98 -13.79 22.02 21.99
N PRO A 99 -12.59 22.58 22.11
CA PRO A 99 -11.48 21.94 22.80
C PRO A 99 -11.71 21.90 24.32
N THR A 100 -12.09 20.74 24.85
CA THR A 100 -12.26 20.46 26.28
C THR A 100 -11.27 19.38 26.73
N LYS A 101 -11.06 19.25 28.04
CA LYS A 101 -10.24 18.16 28.61
C LYS A 101 -10.82 16.80 28.22
N GLU A 102 -12.13 16.66 28.26
CA GLU A 102 -12.83 15.41 27.94
C GLU A 102 -12.75 15.07 26.45
N SER A 103 -13.05 16.02 25.55
CA SER A 103 -12.95 15.78 24.11
C SER A 103 -11.50 15.48 23.68
N LYS A 104 -10.50 16.11 24.32
CA LYS A 104 -9.09 15.78 24.11
C LYS A 104 -8.76 14.35 24.56
N SER A 105 -9.23 13.95 25.73
CA SER A 105 -9.00 12.61 26.28
C SER A 105 -9.55 11.52 25.36
N VAL A 106 -10.82 11.64 24.94
CA VAL A 106 -11.45 10.69 24.02
C VAL A 106 -10.70 10.66 22.68
N LEU A 107 -10.34 11.82 22.11
CA LEU A 107 -9.57 11.92 20.87
C LEU A 107 -8.24 11.16 20.95
N ILE A 108 -7.49 11.33 22.05
CA ILE A 108 -6.21 10.64 22.26
C ILE A 108 -6.43 9.13 22.35
N GLN A 109 -7.40 8.69 23.14
CA GLN A 109 -7.69 7.28 23.35
C GLN A 109 -8.02 6.56 22.04
N VAL A 110 -8.94 7.10 21.25
CA VAL A 110 -9.36 6.48 19.97
C VAL A 110 -8.34 6.71 18.86
N GLY A 111 -7.70 7.87 18.79
CA GLY A 111 -6.70 8.19 17.78
C GLY A 111 -5.44 7.31 17.90
N ARG A 112 -5.05 6.93 19.13
CA ARG A 112 -3.96 5.97 19.35
C ARG A 112 -4.27 4.59 18.77
N LYS A 113 -5.52 4.14 18.85
CA LYS A 113 -5.98 2.86 18.27
C LYS A 113 -5.91 2.84 16.74
N LEU A 114 -5.99 4.00 16.08
CA LEU A 114 -5.92 4.11 14.63
C LEU A 114 -4.57 4.59 14.09
N ARG A 115 -3.60 4.87 14.98
CA ARG A 115 -2.30 5.45 14.60
C ARG A 115 -1.53 4.57 13.62
N TYR A 116 -1.71 3.25 13.68
CA TYR A 116 -1.06 2.31 12.76
C TYR A 116 -1.37 2.62 11.29
N LEU A 117 -2.52 3.22 10.98
CA LEU A 117 -2.92 3.60 9.61
C LEU A 117 -1.95 4.60 8.98
N LEU A 118 -1.25 5.42 9.79
CA LEU A 118 -0.20 6.32 9.30
C LEU A 118 1.00 5.53 8.76
N ASN A 119 1.38 4.43 9.43
CA ASN A 119 2.47 3.56 8.98
C ASN A 119 2.06 2.77 7.74
N VAL A 120 0.81 2.32 7.67
CA VAL A 120 0.23 1.67 6.48
C VAL A 120 0.31 2.63 5.29
N GLN A 121 -0.17 3.87 5.45
CA GLN A 121 -0.11 4.91 4.41
C GLN A 121 1.33 5.17 3.95
N ALA A 122 2.28 5.30 4.87
CA ALA A 122 3.68 5.53 4.52
C ALA A 122 4.27 4.38 3.68
N ASN A 123 3.93 3.13 3.97
CA ASN A 123 4.36 1.98 3.17
C ASN A 123 3.67 1.93 1.80
N ILE A 124 2.41 2.31 1.70
CA ILE A 124 1.71 2.43 0.41
C ILE A 124 2.40 3.48 -0.47
N VAL A 125 2.69 4.67 0.07
CA VAL A 125 3.43 5.71 -0.68
C VAL A 125 4.77 5.18 -1.19
N LYS A 126 5.53 4.48 -0.34
CA LYS A 126 6.80 3.84 -0.76
C LYS A 126 6.58 2.82 -1.87
N SER A 127 5.54 2.00 -1.78
CA SER A 127 5.20 1.02 -2.82
C SER A 127 5.06 1.66 -4.19
N PHE A 128 4.30 2.76 -4.30
CA PHE A 128 4.10 3.50 -5.55
C PHE A 128 5.37 4.24 -6.00
N GLN A 129 6.23 4.67 -5.09
CA GLN A 129 7.53 5.28 -5.44
C GLN A 129 8.51 4.27 -6.04
N TYR A 130 8.41 2.99 -5.66
CA TYR A 130 9.23 1.92 -6.24
C TYR A 130 8.75 1.48 -7.62
N LEU A 131 7.48 1.71 -7.99
CA LEU A 131 6.98 1.25 -9.28
C LEU A 131 7.65 1.96 -10.46
N PRO A 132 7.90 1.24 -11.57
CA PRO A 132 8.31 1.87 -12.83
C PRO A 132 7.32 2.96 -13.26
N LYS A 133 7.82 4.06 -13.83
CA LYS A 133 7.00 5.22 -14.21
C LYS A 133 5.87 4.90 -15.21
N SER A 134 6.09 3.93 -16.09
CA SER A 134 5.07 3.48 -17.06
C SER A 134 5.17 1.97 -17.24
N ILE A 135 4.31 1.24 -16.53
CA ILE A 135 4.20 -0.22 -16.64
C ILE A 135 3.81 -0.67 -18.05
N PRO A 136 2.82 -0.06 -18.74
CA PRO A 136 2.48 -0.47 -20.11
C PRO A 136 3.63 -0.31 -21.11
N ALA A 137 4.38 0.80 -21.05
CA ALA A 137 5.52 1.01 -21.93
C ALA A 137 6.67 0.05 -21.62
N LEU A 138 6.88 -0.26 -20.35
CA LEU A 138 7.86 -1.23 -19.89
C LEU A 138 7.56 -2.64 -20.43
N LEU A 139 6.30 -3.07 -20.32
CA LEU A 139 5.85 -4.36 -20.82
C LEU A 139 6.03 -4.45 -22.33
N SER A 140 5.53 -3.45 -23.06
CA SER A 140 5.69 -3.38 -24.52
C SER A 140 7.16 -3.41 -24.95
N LYS A 141 8.06 -2.77 -24.20
CA LYS A 141 9.51 -2.83 -24.48
C LYS A 141 10.06 -4.26 -24.42
N TYR A 142 9.73 -5.02 -23.39
CA TYR A 142 10.29 -6.37 -23.19
C TYR A 142 9.58 -7.43 -24.03
N GLU A 143 8.28 -7.26 -24.29
CA GLU A 143 7.50 -8.15 -25.17
C GLU A 143 7.96 -8.08 -26.63
N ASN A 144 8.36 -6.90 -27.11
CA ASN A 144 8.73 -6.67 -28.50
C ASN A 144 10.24 -6.75 -28.77
N LYS A 145 11.05 -7.09 -27.75
CA LYS A 145 12.51 -7.14 -27.86
C LYS A 145 13.01 -8.56 -27.56
N PRO A 146 13.88 -9.15 -28.39
CA PRO A 146 14.46 -10.47 -28.13
C PRO A 146 15.12 -10.53 -26.75
N ALA A 147 14.91 -11.60 -25.99
CA ALA A 147 15.41 -11.76 -24.63
C ALA A 147 16.93 -11.60 -24.51
N VAL A 148 17.69 -12.04 -25.52
CA VAL A 148 19.16 -11.91 -25.58
C VAL A 148 19.65 -10.48 -25.73
N GLU A 149 18.77 -9.56 -26.14
CA GLU A 149 19.10 -8.14 -26.26
C GLU A 149 18.64 -7.33 -25.04
N TRP A 150 18.04 -7.98 -24.03
CA TRP A 150 17.65 -7.30 -22.80
C TRP A 150 18.89 -6.82 -22.06
N ASP A 151 18.86 -5.57 -21.59
CA ASP A 151 19.89 -5.05 -20.71
C ASP A 151 19.70 -5.68 -19.32
N LEU A 152 20.67 -6.50 -18.90
CA LEU A 152 20.61 -7.23 -17.64
C LEU A 152 20.53 -6.30 -16.42
N ILE A 153 21.20 -5.15 -16.47
CA ILE A 153 21.19 -4.18 -15.38
C ILE A 153 19.79 -3.55 -15.28
N GLU A 154 19.22 -3.18 -16.43
CA GLU A 154 17.91 -2.54 -16.49
C GLU A 154 16.80 -3.50 -16.04
N VAL A 155 16.77 -4.73 -16.57
CA VAL A 155 15.72 -5.70 -16.21
C VAL A 155 15.84 -6.14 -14.75
N ASN A 156 17.05 -6.31 -14.21
CA ASN A 156 17.23 -6.60 -12.79
C ASN A 156 16.69 -5.46 -11.92
N SER A 157 17.00 -4.21 -12.26
CA SER A 157 16.49 -3.04 -11.53
C SER A 157 14.96 -2.99 -11.52
N VAL A 158 14.33 -3.33 -12.65
CA VAL A 158 12.87 -3.43 -12.78
C VAL A 158 12.28 -4.52 -11.87
N ILE A 159 12.89 -5.71 -11.85
CA ILE A 159 12.44 -6.79 -10.99
C ILE A 159 12.59 -6.41 -9.50
N GLU A 160 13.71 -5.80 -9.11
CA GLU A 160 13.96 -5.32 -7.75
C GLU A 160 12.96 -4.24 -7.31
N GLN A 161 12.57 -3.36 -8.25
CA GLN A 161 11.53 -2.36 -8.05
C GLN A 161 10.19 -3.03 -7.70
N PHE A 162 9.77 -4.05 -8.46
CA PHE A 162 8.55 -4.80 -8.17
C PHE A 162 8.63 -5.58 -6.85
N VAL A 163 9.79 -6.19 -6.53
CA VAL A 163 10.01 -6.88 -5.24
C VAL A 163 9.88 -5.89 -4.07
N SER A 164 10.49 -4.71 -4.20
CA SER A 164 10.44 -3.65 -3.18
C SER A 164 9.03 -3.10 -2.99
N SER A 165 8.32 -2.88 -4.10
CA SER A 165 6.92 -2.45 -4.12
C SER A 165 6.01 -3.48 -3.42
N ALA A 166 6.08 -4.75 -3.83
CA ALA A 166 5.32 -5.85 -3.25
C ALA A 166 5.60 -6.00 -1.74
N LYS A 167 6.86 -5.87 -1.31
CA LYS A 167 7.26 -5.93 0.10
C LYS A 167 6.64 -4.80 0.93
N ALA A 168 6.55 -3.59 0.37
CA ALA A 168 5.92 -2.46 1.05
C ALA A 168 4.40 -2.66 1.21
N ILE A 169 3.72 -3.21 0.20
CA ILE A 169 2.29 -3.57 0.32
C ILE A 169 2.09 -4.72 1.33
N LYS A 170 2.91 -5.78 1.28
CA LYS A 170 2.85 -6.88 2.27
C LYS A 170 2.99 -6.38 3.70
N ARG A 171 3.94 -5.47 3.96
CA ARG A 171 4.09 -4.82 5.28
C ARG A 171 2.83 -4.05 5.70
N SER A 172 2.20 -3.36 4.75
CA SER A 172 0.94 -2.63 5.00
C SER A 172 -0.17 -3.59 5.44
N LEU A 173 -0.33 -4.71 4.73
CA LEU A 173 -1.29 -5.76 5.06
C LEU A 173 -1.00 -6.40 6.41
N THR A 174 0.26 -6.77 6.69
CA THR A 174 0.66 -7.33 7.99
C THR A 174 0.37 -6.39 9.15
N ILE A 175 0.59 -5.07 9.00
CA ILE A 175 0.23 -4.09 10.04
C ILE A 175 -1.28 -4.10 10.29
N ILE A 176 -2.11 -4.11 9.24
CA ILE A 176 -3.57 -4.17 9.37
C ILE A 176 -4.00 -5.48 10.05
N GLU A 177 -3.35 -6.60 9.75
CA GLU A 177 -3.64 -7.92 10.31
C GLU A 177 -3.24 -8.07 11.77
N LEU A 178 -2.07 -7.56 12.17
CA LEU A 178 -1.58 -7.63 13.56
C LEU A 178 -2.43 -6.81 14.52
N GLU A 179 -3.01 -5.71 14.06
CA GLU A 179 -3.86 -4.83 14.87
C GLU A 179 -5.30 -5.36 15.02
N LYS A 180 -5.62 -6.58 14.52
CA LYS A 180 -6.95 -7.22 14.57
C LYS A 180 -7.38 -7.68 15.98
N GLY A 181 -7.44 -6.76 16.93
CA GLY A 181 -8.14 -6.93 18.21
C GLY A 181 -9.63 -6.51 18.16
N THR A 182 -10.10 -5.86 17.10
CA THR A 182 -11.49 -5.37 16.95
C THR A 182 -11.91 -5.33 15.48
N SER A 183 -13.19 -5.54 15.17
CA SER A 183 -13.70 -5.57 13.79
C SER A 183 -13.28 -4.33 13.00
N LEU A 184 -12.55 -4.52 11.89
CA LEU A 184 -12.23 -3.45 10.95
C LEU A 184 -13.53 -2.79 10.43
N SER A 185 -13.53 -1.46 10.29
CA SER A 185 -14.64 -0.75 9.65
C SER A 185 -14.76 -1.17 8.18
N ALA A 186 -15.92 -0.95 7.57
CA ALA A 186 -16.16 -1.29 6.18
C ALA A 186 -15.16 -0.60 5.24
N GLU A 187 -14.82 0.66 5.52
CA GLU A 187 -13.87 1.45 4.72
C GLU A 187 -12.45 0.89 4.80
N ILE A 188 -12.01 0.47 5.99
CA ILE A 188 -10.68 -0.13 6.15
C ILE A 188 -10.64 -1.53 5.53
N LYS A 189 -11.73 -2.30 5.57
CA LYS A 189 -11.84 -3.60 4.86
C LYS A 189 -11.72 -3.42 3.35
N LEU A 190 -12.44 -2.46 2.77
CA LEU A 190 -12.34 -2.15 1.34
C LEU A 190 -10.93 -1.71 0.96
N TRP A 191 -10.28 -0.91 1.81
CA TRP A 191 -8.90 -0.52 1.61
C TRP A 191 -7.93 -1.70 1.69
N GLN A 192 -8.14 -2.63 2.63
CA GLN A 192 -7.36 -3.87 2.73
C GLN A 192 -7.52 -4.75 1.47
N LEU A 193 -8.75 -4.90 0.97
CA LEU A 193 -9.00 -5.64 -0.28
C LEU A 193 -8.26 -5.01 -1.45
N ALA A 194 -8.30 -3.68 -1.59
CA ALA A 194 -7.56 -2.99 -2.64
C ALA A 194 -6.04 -3.17 -2.53
N LEU A 195 -5.50 -3.27 -1.30
CA LEU A 195 -4.08 -3.61 -1.09
C LEU A 195 -3.75 -5.04 -1.52
N HIS A 196 -4.65 -6.01 -1.32
CA HIS A 196 -4.48 -7.36 -1.86
C HIS A 196 -4.46 -7.34 -3.39
N SER A 197 -5.43 -6.66 -4.03
CA SER A 197 -5.48 -6.57 -5.49
C SER A 197 -4.25 -5.84 -6.07
N GLN A 198 -3.79 -4.77 -5.41
CA GLN A 198 -2.54 -4.10 -5.78
C GLN A 198 -1.33 -5.04 -5.70
N LEU A 199 -1.21 -5.83 -4.63
CA LEU A 199 -0.14 -6.80 -4.45
C LEU A 199 -0.19 -7.88 -5.54
N GLN A 200 -1.39 -8.35 -5.88
CA GLN A 200 -1.60 -9.35 -6.92
C GLN A 200 -1.13 -8.81 -8.28
N MET A 201 -1.59 -7.61 -8.68
CA MET A 201 -1.16 -6.97 -9.92
C MET A 201 0.37 -6.83 -10.00
N ILE A 202 1.03 -6.36 -8.94
CA ILE A 202 2.50 -6.21 -8.91
C ILE A 202 3.19 -7.56 -9.13
N ASN A 203 2.71 -8.62 -8.48
CA ASN A 203 3.30 -9.94 -8.64
C ASN A 203 3.03 -10.52 -10.03
N GLN A 204 1.85 -10.31 -10.60
CA GLN A 204 1.53 -10.74 -11.97
C GLN A 204 2.45 -10.08 -13.00
N ILE A 205 2.67 -8.76 -12.90
CA ILE A 205 3.60 -8.06 -13.80
C ILE A 205 5.02 -8.64 -13.70
N LYS A 206 5.50 -8.84 -12.47
CA LYS A 206 6.82 -9.42 -12.22
C LYS A 206 6.94 -10.83 -12.80
N THR A 207 5.95 -11.69 -12.54
CA THR A 207 5.91 -13.07 -13.04
C THR A 207 5.83 -13.10 -14.55
N HIS A 208 5.04 -12.22 -15.17
CA HIS A 208 4.95 -12.11 -16.63
C HIS A 208 6.31 -11.83 -17.27
N LEU A 209 7.07 -10.86 -16.75
CA LEU A 209 8.43 -10.56 -17.26
C LEU A 209 9.39 -11.74 -17.13
N ILE A 210 9.34 -12.47 -16.01
CA ILE A 210 10.14 -13.68 -15.80
C ILE A 210 9.74 -14.75 -16.80
N ASN A 211 8.44 -14.96 -16.99
CA ASN A 211 7.91 -15.99 -17.88
C ASN A 211 8.22 -15.69 -19.37
N LEU A 212 8.30 -14.43 -19.78
CA LEU A 212 8.78 -14.06 -21.12
C LEU A 212 10.24 -14.51 -21.35
N ALA A 213 11.11 -14.32 -20.36
CA ALA A 213 12.51 -14.76 -20.43
C ALA A 213 12.61 -16.29 -20.45
N LEU A 214 11.86 -16.98 -19.58
CA LEU A 214 11.81 -18.44 -19.52
C LEU A 214 11.26 -19.04 -20.81
N TYR A 215 10.20 -18.47 -21.37
CA TYR A 215 9.64 -18.89 -22.66
C TYR A 215 10.67 -18.80 -23.78
N SER A 216 11.36 -17.66 -23.89
CA SER A 216 12.39 -17.46 -24.90
C SER A 216 13.54 -18.46 -24.74
N SER A 217 13.97 -18.67 -23.49
CA SER A 217 15.04 -19.62 -23.16
C SER A 217 14.63 -21.06 -23.43
N ALA A 218 13.38 -21.43 -23.12
CA ALA A 218 12.84 -22.78 -23.33
C ALA A 218 12.78 -23.13 -24.83
N ASN A 219 12.41 -22.18 -25.68
CA ASN A 219 12.42 -22.37 -27.13
C ASN A 219 13.82 -22.61 -27.69
N VAL A 220 14.86 -22.03 -27.10
CA VAL A 220 16.25 -22.28 -27.52
C VAL A 220 16.74 -23.62 -26.98
N LEU A 221 16.48 -23.93 -25.70
CA LEU A 221 16.82 -25.23 -25.12
C LEU A 221 16.12 -26.39 -25.83
N GLU A 222 14.89 -26.21 -26.29
CA GLU A 222 14.16 -27.23 -27.05
C GLU A 222 14.87 -27.57 -28.35
N LYS A 223 15.31 -26.55 -29.11
CA LYS A 223 16.10 -26.75 -30.34
C LYS A 223 17.43 -27.44 -30.06
N ILE A 224 18.12 -27.03 -29.00
CA ILE A 224 19.38 -27.65 -28.57
C ILE A 224 19.15 -29.10 -28.15
N ASN A 225 18.08 -29.38 -27.39
CA ASN A 225 17.74 -30.73 -26.92
C ASN A 225 17.46 -31.67 -28.09
N VAL A 226 16.72 -31.22 -29.11
CA VAL A 226 16.49 -31.99 -30.34
C VAL A 226 17.82 -32.28 -31.03
N GLN A 227 18.62 -31.25 -31.32
CA GLN A 227 19.88 -31.40 -32.04
C GLN A 227 20.87 -32.35 -31.32
N LEU A 228 21.10 -32.13 -30.02
CA LEU A 228 22.03 -32.95 -29.25
C LEU A 228 21.54 -34.39 -29.13
N THR A 229 20.22 -34.61 -29.01
CA THR A 229 19.63 -35.96 -28.95
C THR A 229 19.83 -36.71 -30.26
N GLU A 230 19.51 -36.09 -31.40
CA GLU A 230 19.65 -36.70 -32.73
C GLU A 230 21.11 -37.03 -33.04
N ASP A 231 22.03 -36.07 -32.81
CA ASP A 231 23.46 -36.28 -33.03
C ASP A 231 24.03 -37.39 -32.14
N SER A 232 23.61 -37.42 -30.87
CA SER A 232 24.05 -38.45 -29.92
C SER A 232 23.55 -39.84 -30.32
N ALA A 233 22.27 -39.96 -30.69
CA ALA A 233 21.67 -41.22 -31.13
C ALA A 233 22.35 -41.75 -32.41
N ASN A 234 22.64 -40.85 -33.36
CA ASN A 234 23.36 -41.19 -34.58
C ASN A 234 24.76 -41.73 -34.27
N LEU A 235 25.54 -41.06 -33.42
CA LEU A 235 26.89 -41.52 -33.07
C LEU A 235 26.88 -42.85 -32.31
N LEU A 236 25.95 -43.03 -31.37
CA LEU A 236 25.79 -44.30 -30.64
C LEU A 236 25.43 -45.48 -31.55
N SER A 237 24.79 -45.22 -32.70
CA SER A 237 24.51 -46.26 -33.70
C SER A 237 25.74 -46.67 -34.52
N LEU A 238 26.79 -45.85 -34.52
CA LEU A 238 27.98 -46.01 -35.37
C LEU A 238 29.20 -46.51 -34.61
N VAL A 239 29.38 -46.08 -33.36
CA VAL A 239 30.59 -46.36 -32.57
C VAL A 239 30.24 -46.75 -31.12
N ARG A 240 31.23 -47.27 -30.39
CA ARG A 240 31.09 -47.57 -28.96
C ARG A 240 30.84 -46.30 -28.16
N GLU A 241 30.13 -46.43 -27.04
CA GLU A 241 29.69 -45.32 -26.19
C GLU A 241 30.79 -44.30 -25.88
N ASN A 242 31.97 -44.75 -25.45
CA ASN A 242 33.09 -43.87 -25.11
C ASN A 242 33.58 -43.01 -26.29
N LEU A 243 33.59 -43.57 -27.50
CA LEU A 243 33.97 -42.83 -28.71
C LEU A 243 32.87 -41.87 -29.15
N ALA A 244 31.60 -42.28 -29.00
CA ALA A 244 30.44 -41.43 -29.30
C ALA A 244 30.40 -40.21 -28.38
N GLU A 245 30.64 -40.43 -27.08
CA GLU A 245 30.71 -39.35 -26.08
C GLU A 245 31.86 -38.38 -26.36
N GLU A 246 33.06 -38.89 -26.66
CA GLU A 246 34.21 -38.06 -27.00
C GLU A 246 33.95 -37.22 -28.26
N ALA A 247 33.34 -37.84 -29.28
CA ALA A 247 32.96 -37.16 -30.52
C ALA A 247 31.86 -36.11 -30.32
N MET A 248 30.94 -36.29 -29.35
CA MET A 248 29.88 -35.31 -29.04
C MET A 248 30.34 -34.12 -28.19
N ARG A 249 31.47 -34.23 -27.48
CA ARG A 249 31.95 -33.17 -26.58
C ARG A 249 31.99 -31.76 -27.23
N PRO A 250 32.46 -31.59 -28.49
CA PRO A 250 32.42 -30.29 -29.16
C PRO A 250 31.01 -29.74 -29.36
N ASN A 251 30.01 -30.60 -29.63
CA ASN A 251 28.62 -30.20 -29.83
C ASN A 251 28.01 -29.68 -28.53
N PHE A 252 28.25 -30.37 -27.40
CA PHE A 252 27.84 -29.89 -26.07
C PHE A 252 28.51 -28.55 -25.71
N ILE A 253 29.81 -28.38 -25.99
CA ILE A 253 30.51 -27.10 -25.75
C ILE A 253 29.89 -25.98 -26.60
N LYS A 254 29.59 -26.25 -27.87
CA LYS A 254 28.94 -25.29 -28.77
C LYS A 254 27.54 -24.92 -28.26
N ALA A 255 26.74 -25.89 -27.85
CA ALA A 255 25.42 -25.69 -27.29
C ALA A 255 25.46 -24.82 -26.02
N LYS A 256 26.40 -25.09 -25.09
CA LYS A 256 26.61 -24.25 -23.91
C LYS A 256 26.94 -22.81 -24.28
N LYS A 257 27.80 -22.60 -25.28
CA LYS A 257 28.17 -21.25 -25.76
C LYS A 257 26.98 -20.53 -26.41
N GLU A 258 26.19 -21.23 -27.21
CA GLU A 258 24.99 -20.69 -27.85
C GLU A 258 23.93 -20.29 -26.83
N TYR A 259 23.76 -21.09 -25.78
CA TYR A 259 22.77 -20.85 -24.73
C TYR A 259 23.22 -19.84 -23.67
N GLN A 260 24.52 -19.53 -23.58
CA GLN A 260 25.11 -18.70 -22.53
C GLN A 260 24.36 -17.37 -22.24
N PRO A 261 23.88 -16.59 -23.24
CA PRO A 261 23.15 -15.35 -22.96
C PRO A 261 21.84 -15.59 -22.17
N TYR A 262 21.13 -16.68 -22.43
CA TYR A 262 19.90 -17.05 -21.75
C TYR A 262 20.16 -17.54 -20.32
N TYR A 263 21.23 -18.32 -20.14
CA TYR A 263 21.69 -18.73 -18.83
C TYR A 263 21.92 -17.51 -17.92
N HIS A 264 22.71 -16.54 -18.39
CA HIS A 264 22.99 -15.31 -17.65
C HIS A 264 21.71 -14.52 -17.34
N LEU A 265 20.80 -14.42 -18.31
CA LEU A 265 19.52 -13.73 -18.11
C LEU A 265 18.72 -14.38 -16.98
N ASN A 266 18.51 -15.70 -17.03
CA ASN A 266 17.67 -16.40 -16.06
C ASN A 266 18.29 -16.41 -14.67
N GLU A 267 19.62 -16.58 -14.56
CA GLU A 267 20.34 -16.49 -13.28
C GLU A 267 20.17 -15.09 -12.66
N ASN A 268 20.35 -14.04 -13.46
CA ASN A 268 20.19 -12.65 -13.01
C ASN A 268 18.75 -12.36 -12.54
N LEU A 269 17.75 -12.78 -13.31
CA LEU A 269 16.34 -12.63 -12.93
C LEU A 269 16.01 -13.43 -11.66
N ALA A 270 16.61 -14.61 -11.49
CA ALA A 270 16.42 -15.42 -10.29
C ALA A 270 17.00 -14.74 -9.05
N LEU A 271 18.18 -14.13 -9.15
CA LEU A 271 18.78 -13.34 -8.06
C LEU A 271 17.94 -12.10 -7.75
N ALA A 272 17.57 -11.32 -8.76
CA ALA A 272 16.81 -10.08 -8.59
C ALA A 272 15.39 -10.32 -8.03
N SER A 273 14.76 -11.45 -8.39
CA SER A 273 13.39 -11.78 -7.96
C SER A 273 13.32 -12.48 -6.60
N SER A 274 14.46 -12.76 -5.97
CA SER A 274 14.56 -13.44 -4.70
C SER A 274 13.92 -12.63 -3.56
N SER A 275 13.29 -13.35 -2.62
CA SER A 275 12.64 -12.75 -1.46
C SER A 275 13.49 -12.81 -0.18
N SER A 276 14.57 -13.61 -0.20
CA SER A 276 15.53 -13.78 0.89
C SER A 276 16.64 -12.73 0.85
N ARG A 277 17.25 -12.48 2.02
CA ARG A 277 18.48 -11.68 2.11
C ARG A 277 19.68 -12.58 1.77
N GLY A 278 20.60 -12.08 0.94
CA GLY A 278 21.78 -12.83 0.48
C GLY A 278 21.61 -13.35 -0.93
N ASN A 279 22.73 -13.60 -1.62
CA ASN A 279 22.84 -14.08 -3.01
C ASN A 279 22.17 -15.46 -3.17
N SER A 280 20.85 -15.48 -3.12
CA SER A 280 20.01 -16.67 -3.12
C SER A 280 19.03 -16.52 -4.27
N HIS A 281 18.87 -17.58 -5.04
CA HIS A 281 17.97 -17.60 -6.18
C HIS A 281 16.51 -17.68 -5.74
N ALA A 282 15.61 -17.11 -6.56
CA ALA A 282 14.19 -17.33 -6.43
C ALA A 282 13.83 -18.83 -6.55
N THR A 283 12.73 -19.23 -5.91
CA THR A 283 12.33 -20.64 -5.76
C THR A 283 12.11 -21.37 -7.08
N TRP A 284 11.73 -20.66 -8.15
CA TRP A 284 11.52 -21.25 -9.46
C TRP A 284 12.83 -21.68 -10.15
N TYR A 285 13.96 -21.06 -9.77
CA TYR A 285 15.22 -21.21 -10.48
C TYR A 285 15.83 -22.60 -10.34
N SER A 286 15.65 -23.29 -9.21
CA SER A 286 16.20 -24.63 -9.04
C SER A 286 15.62 -25.62 -10.06
N SER A 287 14.31 -25.52 -10.33
CA SER A 287 13.64 -26.38 -11.32
C SER A 287 14.09 -26.05 -12.74
N TRP A 288 14.25 -24.76 -13.04
CA TRP A 288 14.76 -24.29 -14.33
C TRP A 288 16.23 -24.70 -14.56
N HIS A 289 17.09 -24.48 -13.57
CA HIS A 289 18.50 -24.80 -13.70
C HIS A 289 18.75 -26.31 -13.83
N SER A 290 17.93 -27.14 -13.16
CA SER A 290 18.00 -28.60 -13.32
C SER A 290 17.79 -29.02 -14.78
N ILE A 291 16.83 -28.41 -15.49
CA ILE A 291 16.57 -28.77 -16.88
C ILE A 291 17.65 -28.26 -17.84
N GLU A 292 18.22 -27.08 -17.56
CA GLU A 292 19.39 -26.57 -18.29
C GLU A 292 20.55 -27.58 -18.22
N VAL A 293 20.86 -28.06 -17.00
CA VAL A 293 21.94 -29.03 -16.78
C VAL A 293 21.64 -30.36 -17.47
N GLU A 294 20.42 -30.89 -17.34
CA GLU A 294 20.02 -32.14 -18.01
C GLU A 294 20.14 -32.11 -19.54
N ILE A 295 19.95 -30.95 -20.17
CA ILE A 295 20.07 -30.79 -21.63
C ILE A 295 21.52 -30.53 -22.04
N LEU A 296 22.21 -29.64 -21.34
CA LEU A 296 23.52 -29.12 -21.74
C LEU A 296 24.69 -29.94 -21.21
N GLU A 297 24.45 -30.86 -20.28
CA GLU A 297 25.47 -31.73 -19.70
C GLU A 297 25.10 -33.20 -19.87
N ASN A 298 26.09 -34.03 -20.22
CA ASN A 298 25.95 -35.47 -20.12
C ASN A 298 26.26 -35.89 -18.67
N SER A 299 25.25 -35.95 -17.81
CA SER A 299 25.43 -36.26 -16.39
C SER A 299 25.33 -37.75 -16.03
N ALA A 300 25.12 -38.63 -17.02
CA ALA A 300 24.91 -40.07 -16.84
C ALA A 300 25.71 -40.89 -17.89
N SER A 301 25.39 -42.19 -18.04
CA SER A 301 25.86 -42.97 -19.20
C SER A 301 25.41 -42.25 -20.47
N PHE A 302 26.34 -42.03 -21.40
CA PHE A 302 26.06 -41.33 -22.64
C PHE A 302 24.99 -42.05 -23.47
N SER A 303 24.89 -43.38 -23.33
CA SER A 303 23.84 -44.18 -23.96
C SER A 303 22.41 -43.85 -23.48
N GLU A 304 22.27 -43.33 -22.26
CA GLU A 304 20.98 -42.94 -21.68
C GLU A 304 20.56 -41.52 -22.11
N TYR A 305 21.51 -40.68 -22.55
CA TYR A 305 21.24 -39.29 -22.89
C TYR A 305 20.12 -39.13 -23.95
N PRO A 306 20.11 -39.85 -25.09
CA PRO A 306 19.02 -39.73 -26.05
C PRO A 306 17.69 -40.28 -25.53
N LEU A 307 17.72 -41.29 -24.65
CA LEU A 307 16.53 -41.94 -24.11
C LEU A 307 15.72 -40.99 -23.21
N ALA A 308 16.40 -40.07 -22.53
CA ALA A 308 15.77 -39.06 -21.67
C ALA A 308 15.16 -37.87 -22.43
N PHE A 309 15.18 -37.87 -23.78
CA PHE A 309 14.64 -36.77 -24.60
C PHE A 309 13.20 -36.39 -24.25
N THR A 310 12.30 -37.38 -24.18
CA THR A 310 10.87 -37.16 -23.95
C THR A 310 10.62 -36.50 -22.59
N ASP A 311 11.39 -36.88 -21.57
CA ASP A 311 11.28 -36.31 -20.23
C ASP A 311 11.78 -34.86 -20.20
N ARG A 312 12.92 -34.57 -20.84
CA ARG A 312 13.43 -33.19 -20.98
C ARG A 312 12.45 -32.31 -21.76
N ALA A 313 11.90 -32.81 -22.87
CA ALA A 313 10.92 -32.08 -23.68
C ALA A 313 9.65 -31.77 -22.88
N LYS A 314 9.14 -32.74 -22.11
CA LYS A 314 7.97 -32.55 -21.24
C LYS A 314 8.23 -31.53 -20.13
N LYS A 315 9.41 -31.54 -19.51
CA LYS A 315 9.75 -30.54 -18.49
C LYS A 315 9.88 -29.13 -19.10
N LEU A 316 10.42 -29.00 -20.33
CA LEU A 316 10.51 -27.72 -21.04
C LEU A 316 9.13 -27.15 -21.40
N SER A 317 8.17 -28.00 -21.79
CA SER A 317 6.85 -27.55 -22.21
C SER A 317 6.11 -26.81 -21.10
N LEU A 318 6.31 -27.20 -19.83
CA LEU A 318 5.70 -26.53 -18.67
C LEU A 318 6.03 -25.04 -18.63
N PHE A 319 7.29 -24.66 -18.87
CA PHE A 319 7.72 -23.26 -18.90
C PHE A 319 7.17 -22.49 -20.11
N LYS A 320 6.92 -23.19 -21.22
CA LYS A 320 6.30 -22.60 -22.40
C LYS A 320 4.81 -22.34 -22.16
N ASP A 321 4.12 -23.28 -21.52
CA ASP A 321 2.70 -23.21 -21.21
C ASP A 321 2.41 -22.14 -20.14
N GLU A 322 3.24 -22.04 -19.09
CA GLU A 322 3.11 -21.03 -18.03
C GLU A 322 3.18 -19.59 -18.58
N ALA A 323 4.06 -19.35 -19.56
CA ALA A 323 4.16 -18.05 -20.21
C ALA A 323 2.95 -17.70 -21.07
N MET A 324 2.30 -18.70 -21.67
CA MET A 324 1.08 -18.50 -22.47
C MET A 324 -0.19 -18.36 -21.62
N THR A 325 -0.18 -18.86 -20.39
CA THR A 325 -1.35 -18.91 -19.50
C THR A 325 -1.34 -17.86 -18.39
N THR A 326 -0.24 -17.13 -18.21
CA THR A 326 -0.16 -16.03 -17.24
C THR A 326 -1.01 -14.86 -17.71
N GLU A 327 -2.26 -14.81 -17.26
CA GLU A 327 -3.16 -13.69 -17.56
C GLU A 327 -2.73 -12.45 -16.76
N LEU A 328 -2.12 -11.50 -17.48
CA LEU A 328 -1.76 -10.22 -16.92
C LEU A 328 -3.00 -9.31 -16.87
N ASN A 329 -3.49 -9.04 -15.66
CA ASN A 329 -4.61 -8.13 -15.46
C ASN A 329 -4.16 -6.84 -14.76
N LEU A 330 -3.86 -5.81 -15.56
CA LEU A 330 -3.47 -4.49 -15.08
C LEU A 330 -4.62 -3.71 -14.42
N GLU A 331 -5.87 -4.15 -14.60
CA GLU A 331 -7.06 -3.51 -14.02
C GLU A 331 -7.31 -3.94 -12.56
N GLN A 332 -6.65 -5.00 -12.09
CA GLN A 332 -6.77 -5.46 -10.71
C GLN A 332 -6.21 -4.45 -9.70
N GLY A 333 -5.22 -3.66 -10.09
CA GLY A 333 -4.60 -2.65 -9.25
C GLY A 333 -4.66 -1.26 -9.87
N LEU A 334 -3.93 -0.33 -9.28
CA LEU A 334 -3.79 1.02 -9.78
C LEU A 334 -2.32 1.32 -10.05
N LEU A 335 -2.08 1.98 -11.18
CA LEU A 335 -0.74 2.38 -11.61
C LEU A 335 -0.32 3.74 -11.01
N ASN A 336 -1.25 4.46 -10.39
CA ASN A 336 -1.02 5.80 -9.87
C ASN A 336 -1.52 5.94 -8.42
N LEU A 337 -0.67 6.49 -7.56
CA LEU A 337 -0.99 6.77 -6.16
C LEU A 337 -2.18 7.72 -6.00
N SER A 338 -2.32 8.75 -6.85
CA SER A 338 -3.43 9.70 -6.76
C SER A 338 -4.78 9.04 -7.03
N LEU A 339 -4.85 8.10 -7.99
CA LEU A 339 -6.04 7.30 -8.26
C LEU A 339 -6.34 6.37 -7.10
N PHE A 340 -5.32 5.72 -6.53
CA PHE A 340 -5.48 4.86 -5.35
C PHE A 340 -6.00 5.65 -4.14
N ILE A 341 -5.51 6.87 -3.93
CA ILE A 341 -6.03 7.78 -2.90
C ILE A 341 -7.47 8.19 -3.21
N GLY A 342 -7.76 8.52 -4.47
CA GLY A 342 -9.08 8.92 -4.95
C GLY A 342 -10.16 7.87 -4.72
N ASN A 343 -9.84 6.59 -4.96
CA ASN A 343 -10.79 5.49 -4.76
C ASN A 343 -11.06 5.17 -3.28
N HIS A 344 -10.22 5.68 -2.37
CA HIS A 344 -10.32 5.41 -0.93
C HIS A 344 -10.35 6.71 -0.09
N GLN A 345 -10.99 7.76 -0.61
CA GLN A 345 -11.05 9.09 0.02
C GLN A 345 -11.49 9.07 1.48
N ALA A 346 -12.41 8.18 1.87
CA ALA A 346 -12.89 8.09 3.26
C ALA A 346 -11.73 7.77 4.23
N VAL A 347 -10.94 6.75 3.92
CA VAL A 347 -9.78 6.34 4.73
C VAL A 347 -8.68 7.42 4.69
N TYR A 348 -8.40 8.01 3.53
CA TYR A 348 -7.40 9.06 3.42
C TYR A 348 -7.83 10.37 4.11
N SER A 349 -9.13 10.68 4.15
CA SER A 349 -9.69 11.78 4.93
C SER A 349 -9.52 11.55 6.43
N LEU A 350 -9.60 10.30 6.90
CA LEU A 350 -9.28 9.94 8.28
C LEU A 350 -7.77 10.04 8.55
N ILE A 351 -6.92 9.52 7.67
CA ILE A 351 -5.45 9.61 7.77
C ILE A 351 -5.00 11.07 7.83
N ASN A 352 -5.59 11.96 7.03
CA ASN A 352 -5.29 13.38 7.07
C ASN A 352 -5.63 14.02 8.41
N LYS A 353 -6.75 13.63 9.04
CA LYS A 353 -7.09 14.06 10.40
C LYS A 353 -6.09 13.51 11.41
N LEU A 354 -5.73 12.24 11.33
CA LEU A 354 -4.72 11.62 12.21
C LEU A 354 -3.37 12.34 12.11
N ASN A 355 -2.95 12.71 10.90
CA ASN A 355 -1.74 13.49 10.69
C ASN A 355 -1.81 14.88 11.34
N ARG A 356 -2.97 15.57 11.26
CA ARG A 356 -3.19 16.86 11.96
C ARG A 356 -3.15 16.72 13.48
N ASP A 357 -3.57 15.58 14.00
CA ASP A 357 -3.60 15.30 15.44
C ASP A 357 -2.31 14.64 15.95
N ARG A 358 -1.36 14.30 15.07
CA ARG A 358 -0.16 13.48 15.39
C ARG A 358 0.60 13.96 16.64
N MET A 359 0.79 15.27 16.79
CA MET A 359 1.47 15.84 17.96
C MET A 359 0.67 15.63 19.25
N ILE A 360 -0.65 15.83 19.20
CA ILE A 360 -1.55 15.60 20.35
C ILE A 360 -1.59 14.10 20.70
N LEU A 361 -1.59 13.21 19.71
CA LEU A 361 -1.61 11.78 19.94
C LEU A 361 -0.30 11.25 20.56
N ASN A 362 0.84 11.87 20.24
CA ASN A 362 2.16 11.47 20.71
C ASN A 362 2.57 12.13 22.04
N TYR A 363 2.16 13.38 22.27
CA TYR A 363 2.64 14.19 23.41
C TYR A 363 1.50 14.82 24.22
N GLY A 364 0.23 14.54 23.91
CA GLY A 364 -0.90 15.25 24.50
C GLY A 364 -1.19 14.92 25.97
N GLU A 365 -0.55 13.90 26.54
CA GLU A 365 -0.72 13.52 27.96
C GLU A 365 0.24 14.27 28.90
N SER A 366 1.34 14.85 28.40
CA SER A 366 2.35 15.52 29.23
C SER A 366 2.02 16.97 29.60
N SER A 367 0.79 17.42 29.33
CA SER A 367 0.33 18.80 29.61
C SER A 367 -0.90 18.79 30.53
N ALA A 368 -0.89 17.94 31.56
CA ALA A 368 -1.90 17.88 32.61
C ALA A 368 -1.57 18.83 33.76
#